data_AF-A0A9D5VXX6-F1
#
_entry.id   AF-A0A9D5VXX6-F1
#
_cell.length_a   1.000
_cell.length_b   1.000
_cell.length_c   1.000
_cell.angle_alpha   90.00
_cell.angle_beta   90.00
_cell.angle_gamma   90.00
#
_symmetry.space_group_name_H-M   'P 1'
#
loop_
_entity.id
_entity.type
_entity.pdbx_description
1 polymer ?
#
loop_
_entity_poly.entity_id
_entity_poly.type
_entity_poly.pdbx_seq_one_letter_code
_entity_poly.pdbx_strand_id
1 'polypeptide(L)'
;MIAGVQAIEFAGLRLNRAKMVQVKEEDIDKITAVFYAIIKGKKPALIVLPEDYPENEIRQLSDYINKFIEEYNETTTLAFQLASGEINSEPIKGKTPLTQSLKGLQASLKHLTWTTKQIAQGDFGQKVDFMGEFSEAFNSMTAQLNNAFIERDKTTEKLQKQVAELARAHRAMLNILEDLKAAKVEAKLALNKSNHKT
;
A
#
# COMPACT_ATOMS: atom_id res chain seq x y z
N MET A 1 -64.05 -2.06 -0.12
CA MET A 1 -63.09 -2.02 -1.23
C MET A 1 -61.77 -1.49 -0.70
N ILE A 2 -60.84 -2.36 -0.32
CA ILE A 2 -59.44 -1.98 -0.12
C ILE A 2 -58.68 -2.77 -1.19
N ALA A 3 -58.04 -2.00 -2.07
CA ALA A 3 -57.43 -2.47 -3.29
C ALA A 3 -56.36 -3.53 -3.01
N GLY A 4 -56.32 -4.54 -3.88
CA GLY A 4 -55.38 -5.64 -3.83
C GLY A 4 -53.94 -5.16 -3.76
N VAL A 5 -53.23 -5.59 -2.71
CA VAL A 5 -51.78 -5.47 -2.63
C VAL A 5 -51.19 -6.44 -3.66
N GLN A 6 -50.87 -5.90 -4.84
CA GLN A 6 -50.16 -6.58 -5.92
C GLN A 6 -48.93 -7.31 -5.36
N ALA A 7 -48.74 -8.54 -5.85
CA ALA A 7 -47.61 -9.38 -5.50
C ALA A 7 -46.30 -8.69 -5.91
N ILE A 8 -45.44 -8.41 -4.95
CA ILE A 8 -44.04 -8.12 -5.25
C ILE A 8 -43.34 -9.48 -5.30
N GLU A 9 -43.19 -10.01 -6.51
CA GLU A 9 -42.44 -11.22 -6.78
C GLU A 9 -40.95 -10.86 -6.73
N PHE A 10 -40.34 -10.98 -5.55
CA PHE A 10 -38.88 -10.90 -5.44
C PHE A 10 -38.30 -12.21 -5.96
N ALA A 11 -37.49 -12.15 -7.02
CA ALA A 11 -36.85 -13.32 -7.63
C ALA A 11 -36.18 -14.20 -6.56
N GLY A 12 -36.73 -15.39 -6.32
CA GLY A 12 -36.20 -16.38 -5.36
C GLY A 12 -36.86 -16.40 -3.98
N LEU A 13 -37.76 -15.47 -3.64
CA LEU A 13 -38.51 -15.50 -2.37
C LEU A 13 -39.80 -16.30 -2.53
N ARG A 14 -39.87 -17.47 -1.89
CA ARG A 14 -41.11 -18.22 -1.70
C ARG A 14 -42.01 -17.52 -0.67
N LEU A 15 -42.88 -16.62 -1.13
CA LEU A 15 -43.92 -16.00 -0.30
C LEU A 15 -45.13 -16.95 -0.23
N ASN A 16 -45.28 -17.70 0.86
CA ASN A 16 -46.41 -18.60 1.04
C ASN A 16 -47.61 -17.85 1.66
N ARG A 17 -48.26 -17.00 0.85
CA ARG A 17 -49.46 -16.22 1.26
C ARG A 17 -50.67 -17.05 1.73
N ALA A 18 -50.60 -18.39 1.68
CA ALA A 18 -51.69 -19.30 2.01
C ALA A 18 -51.70 -19.78 3.49
N LYS A 19 -50.69 -19.47 4.30
CA LYS A 19 -50.67 -19.82 5.74
C LYS A 19 -50.62 -18.55 6.60
N MET A 20 -51.45 -18.47 7.64
CA MET A 20 -51.28 -17.46 8.69
C MET A 20 -49.89 -17.64 9.30
N VAL A 21 -48.99 -16.68 9.07
CA VAL A 21 -47.68 -16.65 9.71
C VAL A 21 -47.91 -16.37 11.19
N GLN A 22 -47.70 -17.36 12.04
CA GLN A 22 -47.62 -17.12 13.48
C GLN A 22 -46.25 -16.54 13.79
N VAL A 23 -46.21 -15.23 14.04
CA VAL A 23 -45.01 -14.51 14.47
C VAL A 23 -45.04 -14.44 15.99
N LYS A 24 -43.99 -14.95 16.66
CA LYS A 24 -43.83 -14.78 18.10
C LYS A 24 -43.10 -13.46 18.37
N GLU A 25 -43.44 -12.79 19.47
CA GLU A 25 -42.77 -11.56 19.89
C GLU A 25 -41.25 -11.77 20.06
N GLU A 26 -40.86 -12.93 20.58
CA GLU A 26 -39.45 -13.34 20.75
C GLU A 26 -38.67 -13.37 19.41
N ASP A 27 -39.33 -13.69 18.29
CA ASP A 27 -38.68 -13.69 16.97
C ASP A 27 -38.34 -12.26 16.54
N ILE A 28 -39.24 -11.31 16.82
CA ILE A 28 -39.03 -9.88 16.55
C ILE A 28 -37.94 -9.31 17.46
N ASP A 29 -37.90 -9.73 18.73
CA ASP A 29 -36.87 -9.31 19.68
C ASP A 29 -35.48 -9.76 19.24
N LYS A 30 -35.32 -11.01 18.77
CA LYS A 30 -34.06 -11.52 18.24
C LYS A 30 -33.58 -10.71 17.04
N ILE A 31 -34.48 -10.42 16.09
CA ILE A 31 -34.18 -9.60 14.92
C ILE A 31 -33.77 -8.18 15.34
N THR A 32 -34.52 -7.58 16.28
CA THR A 32 -34.24 -6.24 16.80
C THR A 32 -32.88 -6.19 17.49
N ALA A 33 -32.54 -7.20 18.28
CA ALA A 33 -31.27 -7.30 18.98
C ALA A 33 -30.07 -7.36 18.01
N VAL A 34 -30.21 -8.05 16.87
CA VAL A 34 -29.18 -8.07 15.81
C VAL A 34 -28.89 -6.65 15.31
N PHE A 35 -29.92 -5.92 14.88
CA PHE A 35 -29.73 -4.57 14.33
C PHE A 35 -29.29 -3.57 15.40
N TYR A 36 -29.77 -3.72 16.64
CA TYR A 36 -29.29 -2.95 17.77
C TYR A 36 -27.77 -3.15 17.98
N ALA A 37 -27.28 -4.38 17.93
CA ALA A 37 -25.86 -4.68 18.07
C ALA A 37 -25.03 -4.01 16.94
N ILE A 38 -25.48 -4.14 15.70
CA ILE A 38 -24.84 -3.52 14.53
C ILE A 38 -24.75 -1.99 14.68
N ILE A 39 -25.86 -1.34 15.04
CA ILE A 39 -25.89 0.12 15.24
C ILE A 39 -24.98 0.56 16.38
N LYS A 40 -24.79 -0.28 17.41
CA LYS A 40 -23.85 -0.04 18.51
C LYS A 40 -22.41 -0.41 18.18
N GLY A 41 -22.10 -0.79 16.93
CA GLY A 41 -20.77 -1.21 16.51
C GLY A 41 -20.31 -2.52 17.16
N LYS A 42 -21.23 -3.32 17.68
CA LYS A 42 -20.96 -4.65 18.23
C LYS A 42 -21.12 -5.70 17.15
N LYS A 43 -20.38 -6.81 17.28
CA LYS A 43 -20.53 -7.98 16.42
C LYS A 43 -21.87 -8.68 16.71
N PRO A 44 -22.85 -8.69 15.80
CA PRO A 44 -24.09 -9.42 15.99
C PRO A 44 -23.86 -10.94 16.00
N ALA A 45 -24.62 -11.65 16.83
CA ALA A 45 -24.70 -13.11 16.84
C ALA A 45 -25.79 -13.61 15.89
N LEU A 46 -25.62 -14.83 15.38
CA LEU A 46 -26.61 -15.47 14.52
C LEU A 46 -27.92 -15.72 15.28
N ILE A 47 -29.04 -15.54 14.59
CA ILE A 47 -30.37 -15.91 15.07
C ILE A 47 -30.46 -17.45 15.03
N VAL A 48 -30.60 -18.06 16.20
CA VAL A 48 -30.80 -19.50 16.34
C VAL A 48 -32.30 -19.75 16.55
N LEU A 49 -32.89 -20.51 15.64
CA LEU A 49 -34.25 -21.02 15.76
C LEU A 49 -34.21 -22.49 16.23
N PRO A 50 -35.21 -22.95 16.99
CA PRO A 50 -35.37 -24.36 17.33
C PRO A 50 -35.36 -25.29 16.10
N GLU A 51 -34.87 -26.52 16.27
CA GLU A 51 -34.84 -27.50 15.17
C GLU A 51 -36.24 -27.81 14.62
N ASP A 52 -37.25 -27.84 15.50
CA ASP A 52 -38.65 -28.08 15.18
C ASP A 52 -39.40 -26.81 14.71
N TYR A 53 -38.71 -25.68 14.54
CA TYR A 53 -39.34 -24.42 14.14
C TYR A 53 -39.97 -24.55 12.74
N PRO A 54 -41.21 -24.09 12.52
CA PRO A 54 -41.91 -24.31 11.26
C PRO A 54 -41.17 -23.70 10.07
N GLU A 55 -41.26 -24.37 8.92
CA GLU A 55 -40.85 -23.82 7.63
C GLU A 55 -41.82 -22.71 7.20
N ASN A 56 -41.50 -21.47 7.61
CA ASN A 56 -42.29 -20.27 7.37
C ASN A 56 -41.40 -19.07 7.01
N GLU A 57 -42.04 -17.93 6.80
CA GLU A 57 -41.42 -16.65 6.45
C GLU A 57 -40.44 -16.15 7.54
N ILE A 58 -40.65 -16.49 8.82
CA ILE A 58 -39.73 -16.12 9.91
C ILE A 58 -38.44 -16.93 9.85
N ARG A 59 -38.53 -18.24 9.55
CA ARG A 59 -37.34 -19.07 9.30
C ARG A 59 -36.56 -18.55 8.11
N GLN A 60 -37.25 -18.29 6.99
CA GLN A 60 -36.63 -17.72 5.80
C GLN A 60 -35.96 -16.37 6.08
N LEU A 61 -36.64 -15.46 6.79
CA LEU A 61 -36.10 -14.16 7.17
C LEU A 61 -34.85 -14.32 8.06
N SER A 62 -34.91 -15.21 9.05
CA SER A 62 -33.78 -15.50 9.95
C SER A 62 -32.58 -16.04 9.18
N ASP A 63 -32.80 -16.92 8.19
CA ASP A 63 -31.73 -17.42 7.31
C ASP A 63 -31.07 -16.31 6.49
N TYR A 64 -31.86 -15.39 5.93
CA TYR A 64 -31.32 -14.24 5.21
C TYR A 64 -30.58 -13.27 6.14
N ILE A 65 -31.10 -13.03 7.35
CA ILE A 65 -30.42 -12.21 8.36
C ILE A 65 -29.10 -12.87 8.77
N ASN A 66 -29.06 -14.19 8.98
CA ASN A 66 -27.84 -14.92 9.31
C ASN A 66 -26.79 -14.81 8.20
N LYS A 67 -27.19 -14.99 6.93
CA LYS A 67 -26.29 -14.76 5.78
C LYS A 67 -25.75 -13.32 5.75
N PHE A 68 -26.61 -12.34 6.05
CA PHE A 68 -26.19 -10.94 6.15
C PHE A 68 -25.23 -10.71 7.33
N ILE A 69 -25.48 -11.30 8.49
CA ILE A 69 -24.61 -11.21 9.67
C ILE A 69 -23.22 -11.77 9.35
N GLU A 70 -23.15 -12.93 8.70
CA GLU A 70 -21.87 -13.54 8.28
C GLU A 70 -21.10 -12.60 7.36
N GLU A 71 -21.76 -12.10 6.31
CA GLU A 71 -21.11 -11.19 5.35
C GLU A 71 -20.71 -9.85 5.99
N TYR A 72 -21.55 -9.29 6.86
CA TYR A 72 -21.24 -8.08 7.63
C TYR A 72 -20.02 -8.28 8.55
N ASN A 73 -19.98 -9.41 9.26
CA ASN A 73 -18.89 -9.74 10.18
C ASN A 73 -17.56 -9.96 9.43
N GLU A 74 -17.57 -10.63 8.28
CA GLU A 74 -16.38 -10.78 7.42
C GLU A 74 -15.92 -9.42 6.89
N THR A 75 -16.85 -8.60 6.39
CA THR A 75 -16.54 -7.28 5.82
C THR A 75 -15.94 -6.33 6.84
N THR A 76 -16.52 -6.27 8.05
CA THR A 76 -16.02 -5.41 9.13
C THR A 76 -14.67 -5.88 9.65
N THR A 77 -14.43 -7.20 9.69
CA THR A 77 -13.12 -7.77 10.02
C THR A 77 -12.07 -7.33 9.01
N LEU A 78 -12.35 -7.46 7.70
CA LEU A 78 -11.44 -6.98 6.66
C LEU A 78 -11.17 -5.49 6.77
N ALA A 79 -12.21 -4.67 6.98
CA ALA A 79 -12.05 -3.22 7.15
C ALA A 79 -11.11 -2.89 8.32
N PHE A 80 -11.26 -3.58 9.46
CA PHE A 80 -10.41 -3.40 10.64
C PHE A 80 -8.96 -3.83 10.38
N GLN A 81 -8.75 -4.96 9.70
CA GLN A 81 -7.42 -5.44 9.31
C GLN A 81 -6.71 -4.43 8.41
N LEU A 82 -7.40 -3.94 7.36
CA LEU A 82 -6.84 -2.94 6.46
C LEU A 82 -6.48 -1.64 7.18
N ALA A 83 -7.35 -1.17 8.08
CA ALA A 83 -7.09 0.02 8.89
C ALA A 83 -5.86 -0.17 9.82
N SER A 84 -5.60 -1.40 10.26
CA SER A 84 -4.45 -1.76 11.10
C SER A 84 -3.17 -2.06 10.29
N GLY A 85 -3.23 -1.98 8.96
CA GLY A 85 -2.10 -2.29 8.07
C GLY A 85 -1.90 -3.79 7.79
N GLU A 86 -2.83 -4.65 8.24
CA GLU A 86 -2.81 -6.09 7.99
C GLU A 86 -3.32 -6.40 6.57
N ILE A 87 -2.47 -6.16 5.58
CA ILE A 87 -2.87 -6.31 4.17
C ILE A 87 -2.76 -7.75 3.66
N ASN A 88 -2.05 -8.65 4.36
CA ASN A 88 -1.78 -10.02 3.90
C ASN A 88 -2.79 -11.07 4.40
N SER A 89 -3.96 -10.64 4.90
CA SER A 89 -5.02 -11.54 5.33
C SER A 89 -5.61 -12.35 4.17
N GLU A 90 -6.26 -13.47 4.53
CA GLU A 90 -6.88 -14.38 3.57
C GLU A 90 -8.05 -13.70 2.81
N PRO A 91 -8.32 -14.12 1.56
CA PRO A 91 -9.44 -13.61 0.79
C PRO A 91 -10.78 -13.98 1.44
N ILE A 92 -11.59 -12.97 1.81
CA ILE A 92 -12.96 -13.21 2.27
C ILE A 92 -13.87 -13.63 1.10
N LYS A 93 -14.94 -14.37 1.35
CA LYS A 93 -15.80 -14.93 0.28
C LYS A 93 -16.94 -13.99 -0.14
N GLY A 94 -17.23 -12.96 0.65
CA GLY A 94 -18.29 -11.98 0.40
C GLY A 94 -18.30 -11.41 -1.03
N LYS A 95 -19.51 -11.16 -1.54
CA LYS A 95 -19.77 -10.70 -2.91
C LYS A 95 -20.48 -9.34 -2.95
N THR A 96 -20.84 -8.79 -1.80
CA THR A 96 -21.38 -7.43 -1.71
C THR A 96 -20.44 -6.42 -2.36
N PRO A 97 -20.98 -5.35 -2.98
CA PRO A 97 -20.17 -4.27 -3.55
C PRO A 97 -19.15 -3.71 -2.56
N LEU A 98 -19.54 -3.53 -1.29
CA LEU A 98 -18.65 -3.07 -0.22
C LEU A 98 -17.47 -4.03 -0.01
N THR A 99 -17.72 -5.34 0.08
CA THR A 99 -16.66 -6.35 0.18
C THR A 99 -15.72 -6.28 -1.03
N GLN A 100 -16.25 -6.16 -2.23
CA GLN A 100 -15.44 -6.08 -3.45
C GLN A 100 -14.57 -4.81 -3.46
N SER A 101 -15.11 -3.66 -3.03
CA SER A 101 -14.34 -2.43 -2.86
C SER A 101 -13.20 -2.58 -1.85
N LEU A 102 -13.44 -3.23 -0.71
CA LEU A 102 -12.39 -3.48 0.29
C LEU A 102 -11.32 -4.45 -0.22
N LYS A 103 -11.70 -5.49 -0.99
CA LYS A 103 -10.73 -6.37 -1.67
C LYS A 103 -9.89 -5.61 -2.68
N GLY A 104 -10.50 -4.70 -3.44
CA GLY A 104 -9.79 -3.81 -4.36
C GLY A 104 -8.78 -2.93 -3.61
N LEU A 105 -9.21 -2.31 -2.50
CA LEU A 105 -8.33 -1.53 -1.63
C LEU A 105 -7.17 -2.37 -1.08
N GLN A 106 -7.43 -3.59 -0.60
CA GLN A 106 -6.39 -4.51 -0.14
C GLN A 106 -5.37 -4.81 -1.23
N ALA A 107 -5.83 -5.09 -2.46
CA ALA A 107 -4.95 -5.34 -3.60
C ALA A 107 -4.08 -4.12 -3.94
N SER A 108 -4.68 -2.93 -3.98
CA SER A 108 -3.96 -1.67 -4.18
C SER A 108 -2.89 -1.44 -3.11
N LEU A 109 -3.21 -1.68 -1.83
CA LEU A 109 -2.24 -1.54 -0.74
C LEU A 109 -1.09 -2.55 -0.82
N LYS A 110 -1.38 -3.81 -1.23
CA LYS A 110 -0.34 -4.82 -1.48
C LYS A 110 0.60 -4.38 -2.60
N HIS A 111 0.04 -3.94 -3.73
CA HIS A 111 0.83 -3.48 -4.86
C HIS A 111 1.66 -2.25 -4.48
N LEU A 112 1.08 -1.26 -3.80
CA LEU A 112 1.78 -0.08 -3.32
C LEU A 112 2.95 -0.44 -2.39
N THR A 113 2.73 -1.40 -1.49
CA THR A 113 3.78 -1.90 -0.59
C THR A 113 4.93 -2.55 -1.37
N TRP A 114 4.61 -3.36 -2.38
CA TRP A 114 5.61 -3.98 -3.25
C TRP A 114 6.37 -2.93 -4.08
N THR A 115 5.66 -1.99 -4.73
CA THR A 115 6.24 -0.88 -5.51
C THR A 115 7.19 -0.04 -4.66
N THR A 116 6.78 0.31 -3.44
CA THR A 116 7.61 1.08 -2.51
C THR A 116 8.89 0.33 -2.15
N LYS A 117 8.82 -1.00 -1.97
CA LYS A 117 10.02 -1.83 -1.72
C LYS A 117 10.96 -1.86 -2.92
N GLN A 118 10.45 -1.91 -4.15
CA GLN A 118 11.28 -1.85 -5.36
C GLN A 118 11.99 -0.50 -5.50
N ILE A 119 11.27 0.60 -5.25
CA ILE A 119 11.84 1.95 -5.23
C ILE A 119 12.92 2.07 -4.16
N ALA A 120 12.69 1.53 -2.97
CA ALA A 120 13.69 1.51 -1.90
C ALA A 120 14.95 0.70 -2.25
N GLN A 121 14.83 -0.26 -3.18
CA GLN A 121 15.96 -1.03 -3.72
C GLN A 121 16.66 -0.33 -4.90
N GLY A 122 16.19 0.86 -5.30
CA GLY A 122 16.77 1.69 -6.36
C GLY A 122 16.05 1.61 -7.70
N ASP A 123 14.95 0.84 -7.82
CA ASP A 123 14.15 0.83 -9.04
C ASP A 123 13.13 1.99 -9.05
N PHE A 124 13.61 3.17 -9.43
CA PHE A 124 12.79 4.38 -9.57
C PHE A 124 11.91 4.39 -10.84
N GLY A 125 12.00 3.35 -11.68
CA GLY A 125 11.16 3.20 -12.87
C GLY A 125 9.71 2.82 -12.53
N GLN A 126 9.49 2.27 -11.34
CA GLN A 126 8.17 1.87 -10.87
C GLN A 126 7.20 3.04 -10.77
N LYS A 127 5.93 2.77 -11.07
CA LYS A 127 4.83 3.73 -11.01
C LYS A 127 3.60 3.11 -10.37
N VAL A 128 2.78 3.98 -9.79
CA VAL A 128 1.46 3.65 -9.26
C VAL A 128 0.42 4.33 -10.14
N ASP A 129 -0.60 3.61 -10.60
CA ASP A 129 -1.66 4.11 -11.50
C ASP A 129 -3.07 4.04 -10.90
N PHE A 130 -3.18 3.60 -9.64
CA PHE A 130 -4.40 3.53 -8.85
C PHE A 130 -4.33 4.49 -7.65
N MET A 131 -5.46 4.76 -6.99
CA MET A 131 -5.60 5.74 -5.88
C MET A 131 -5.54 7.22 -6.28
N GLY A 132 -5.79 7.56 -7.55
CA GLY A 132 -6.05 8.94 -7.99
C GLY A 132 -4.92 9.90 -7.61
N GLU A 133 -5.26 11.00 -6.93
CA GLU A 133 -4.30 12.06 -6.54
C GLU A 133 -3.11 11.54 -5.71
N PHE A 134 -3.30 10.50 -4.89
CA PHE A 134 -2.19 9.87 -4.16
C PHE A 134 -1.12 9.36 -5.12
N SER A 135 -1.53 8.73 -6.22
CA SER A 135 -0.61 8.18 -7.22
C SER A 135 0.22 9.27 -7.89
N GLU A 136 -0.40 10.41 -8.20
CA GLU A 136 0.26 11.55 -8.84
C GLU A 136 1.34 12.11 -7.91
N ALA A 137 1.00 12.34 -6.65
CA ALA A 137 1.93 12.83 -5.64
C ALA A 137 3.08 11.82 -5.39
N PHE A 138 2.76 10.53 -5.24
CA PHE A 138 3.73 9.46 -5.02
C PHE A 138 4.71 9.32 -6.19
N ASN A 139 4.19 9.33 -7.43
CA ASN A 139 5.00 9.24 -8.63
C ASN A 139 5.88 10.47 -8.84
N SER A 140 5.38 11.66 -8.49
CA SER A 140 6.14 12.91 -8.50
C SER A 140 7.29 12.86 -7.50
N MET A 141 7.03 12.43 -6.26
CA MET A 141 8.06 12.23 -5.23
C MET A 141 9.14 11.24 -5.70
N THR A 142 8.73 10.12 -6.29
CA THR A 142 9.66 9.10 -6.82
C THR A 142 10.52 9.65 -7.96
N ALA A 143 9.93 10.45 -8.86
CA ALA A 143 10.67 11.08 -9.95
C ALA A 143 11.69 12.12 -9.44
N GLN A 144 11.31 12.93 -8.45
CA GLN A 144 12.22 13.88 -7.81
C GLN A 144 13.38 13.17 -7.11
N LEU A 145 13.10 12.07 -6.42
CA LEU A 145 14.13 11.24 -5.80
C LEU A 145 15.12 10.68 -6.83
N ASN A 146 14.62 10.15 -7.95
CA ASN A 146 15.47 9.67 -9.05
C ASN A 146 16.37 10.77 -9.61
N ASN A 147 15.81 11.96 -9.86
CA ASN A 147 16.56 13.11 -10.35
C ASN A 147 17.67 13.51 -9.38
N ALA A 148 17.39 13.53 -8.07
CA ALA A 148 18.39 13.82 -7.04
C ALA A 148 19.55 12.81 -7.05
N PHE A 149 19.26 11.51 -7.25
CA PHE A 149 20.32 10.49 -7.40
C PHE A 149 21.17 10.74 -8.65
N ILE A 150 20.54 11.01 -9.80
CA ILE A 150 21.25 11.30 -11.05
C ILE A 150 22.15 12.53 -10.92
N GLU A 151 21.67 13.60 -10.30
CA GLU A 151 22.45 14.82 -10.07
C GLU A 151 23.62 14.59 -9.11
N ARG A 152 23.40 13.81 -8.06
CA ARG A 152 24.46 13.42 -7.11
C ARG A 152 25.54 12.61 -7.81
N ASP A 153 25.17 11.66 -8.67
CA ASP A 153 26.14 10.81 -9.37
C ASP A 153 26.95 11.63 -10.37
N LYS A 154 26.32 12.52 -11.15
CA LYS A 154 27.01 13.48 -12.02
C LYS A 154 27.99 14.38 -11.24
N THR A 155 27.58 14.85 -10.06
CA THR A 155 28.43 15.68 -9.19
C THR A 155 29.63 14.89 -8.69
N THR A 156 29.42 13.63 -8.30
CA THR A 156 30.47 12.72 -7.84
C THR A 156 31.48 12.44 -8.95
N GLU A 157 31.02 12.15 -10.17
CA GLU A 157 31.90 11.97 -11.34
C GLU A 157 32.73 13.22 -11.63
N LYS A 158 32.11 14.41 -11.57
CA LYS A 158 32.82 15.68 -11.78
C LYS A 158 33.90 15.90 -10.72
N LEU A 159 33.58 15.63 -9.45
CA LEU A 159 34.54 15.76 -8.36
C LEU A 159 35.70 14.78 -8.52
N GLN A 160 35.44 13.53 -8.89
CA GLN A 160 36.48 12.54 -9.18
C GLN A 160 37.42 12.99 -10.30
N LYS A 161 36.89 13.57 -11.38
CA LYS A 161 37.70 14.14 -12.47
C LYS A 161 38.60 15.28 -11.97
N GLN A 162 38.06 16.19 -11.17
CA GLN A 162 38.83 17.30 -10.58
C GLN A 162 39.95 16.80 -9.64
N VAL A 163 39.67 15.79 -8.81
CA VAL A 163 40.67 15.16 -7.94
C VAL A 163 41.79 14.52 -8.79
N ALA A 164 41.43 13.82 -9.87
CA ALA A 164 42.41 13.21 -10.76
C ALA A 164 43.28 14.24 -11.52
N GLU A 165 42.70 15.37 -11.94
CA GLU A 165 43.44 16.49 -12.52
C GLU A 165 44.40 17.13 -11.52
N LEU A 166 43.92 17.41 -10.30
CA LEU A 166 44.75 17.97 -9.25
C LEU A 166 45.92 17.03 -8.90
N ALA A 167 45.68 15.72 -8.82
CA ALA A 167 46.73 14.74 -8.58
C ALA A 167 47.76 14.66 -9.71
N ARG A 168 47.38 14.96 -10.96
CA ARG A 168 48.31 15.06 -12.10
C ARG A 168 49.14 16.35 -12.01
N ALA A 169 48.50 17.48 -11.77
CA ALA A 169 49.17 18.77 -11.61
C ALA A 169 50.18 18.74 -10.45
N HIS A 170 49.79 18.17 -9.31
CA HIS A 170 50.66 18.01 -8.16
C HIS A 170 51.91 17.17 -8.48
N ARG A 171 51.76 16.04 -9.20
CA ARG A 171 52.90 15.22 -9.63
C ARG A 171 53.82 15.96 -10.60
N ALA A 172 53.28 16.68 -11.57
CA ALA A 172 54.09 17.46 -12.51
C ALA A 172 54.93 18.52 -11.79
N MET A 173 54.34 19.21 -10.81
CA MET A 173 55.06 20.20 -9.99
C MET A 173 56.18 19.56 -9.16
N LEU A 174 55.97 18.36 -8.60
CA LEU A 174 57.01 17.65 -7.86
C LEU A 174 58.20 17.29 -8.77
N ASN A 175 57.92 16.77 -9.97
CA ASN A 175 58.98 16.47 -10.95
C ASN A 175 59.79 17.72 -11.31
N ILE A 176 59.11 18.85 -11.58
CA ILE A 176 59.79 20.13 -11.86
C ILE A 176 60.65 20.57 -10.67
N LEU A 177 60.16 20.41 -9.43
CA LEU A 177 60.91 20.77 -8.24
C LEU A 177 62.18 19.91 -8.08
N GLU A 178 62.10 18.62 -8.41
CA GLU A 178 63.26 17.72 -8.43
C GLU A 178 64.27 18.14 -9.50
N ASP A 179 63.81 18.43 -10.73
CA ASP A 179 64.65 18.92 -11.82
C ASP A 179 65.36 20.24 -11.45
N LEU A 180 64.63 21.18 -10.83
CA LEU A 180 65.19 22.46 -10.37
C LEU A 180 66.24 22.26 -9.26
N LYS A 181 66.02 21.29 -8.35
CA LYS A 181 67.02 20.94 -7.32
C LYS A 181 68.27 20.38 -7.97
N ALA A 182 68.14 19.48 -8.94
CA ALA A 182 69.26 18.90 -9.68
C ALA A 182 70.06 19.98 -10.42
N ALA A 183 69.39 20.83 -11.21
CA ALA A 183 70.02 21.93 -11.94
C ALA A 183 70.77 22.90 -11.01
N LYS A 184 70.20 23.20 -9.84
CA LYS A 184 70.86 24.07 -8.83
C LYS A 184 72.13 23.44 -8.26
N VAL A 185 72.16 22.13 -8.06
CA VAL A 185 73.36 21.41 -7.62
C VAL A 185 74.43 21.44 -8.71
N GLU A 186 74.07 21.16 -9.95
CA GLU A 186 74.99 21.23 -11.11
C GLU A 186 75.58 22.63 -11.29
N ALA A 187 74.76 23.68 -11.21
CA ALA A 187 75.20 25.06 -11.32
C ALA A 187 76.21 25.43 -10.20
N LYS A 188 75.97 24.99 -8.97
CA LYS A 188 76.92 25.19 -7.85
C LYS A 188 78.25 24.46 -8.10
N LEU A 189 78.21 23.23 -8.60
CA LEU A 189 79.42 22.45 -8.92
C LEU A 189 80.22 23.11 -10.05
N ALA A 190 79.55 23.65 -11.06
CA ALA A 190 80.20 24.40 -12.15
C ALA A 190 80.87 25.69 -11.64
N LEU A 191 80.20 26.45 -10.76
CA LEU A 191 80.74 27.67 -10.18
C LEU A 191 82.01 27.42 -9.35
N ASN A 192 82.00 26.37 -8.50
CA ASN A 192 83.18 26.00 -7.70
C ASN A 192 84.37 25.54 -8.57
N LYS A 193 84.13 24.85 -9.68
CA LYS A 193 85.19 24.46 -10.62
C LYS A 193 85.80 25.66 -11.36
N SER A 194 85.01 26.71 -11.61
CA SER A 194 85.49 27.95 -12.24
C SER A 194 86.41 28.74 -11.30
N ASN A 195 86.09 28.81 -10.00
CA ASN A 195 86.87 29.56 -9.02
C ASN A 195 88.23 28.93 -8.66
N HIS A 196 88.43 27.64 -8.93
CA HIS A 196 89.71 26.94 -8.72
C HIS A 196 90.65 26.94 -9.95
N LYS A 197 90.24 27.56 -11.07
CA LYS A 197 91.04 27.67 -12.30
C LYS A 197 91.64 29.08 -12.54
N THR A 198 91.47 29.99 -11.59
CA THR A 198 92.16 31.29 -11.48
C THR A 198 93.13 31.25 -10.32
#